data_AF-D0IKS6-F1
#
_entry.id   AF-D0IKS6-F1
#
_cell.length_a   1.000
_cell.length_b   1.000
_cell.length_c   1.000
_cell.angle_alpha   90.00
_cell.angle_beta   90.00
_cell.angle_gamma   90.00
#
_symmetry.space_group_name_H-M   'P 1'
#
loop_
_entity.id
_entity.type
_entity.pdbx_description
1 polymer ?
#
loop_
_entity_poly.entity_id
_entity_poly.type
_entity_poly.pdbx_seq_one_letter_code
_entity_poly.pdbx_strand_id
1 'polypeptide(L)' 'MNINTASAEELATLLKGIGLKKAQAIVDYREANGPFVSVEDLTNVKGIGEATVRNNAARILL' A
#
# COMPACT_ATOMS: atom_id res chain seq x y z
N MET A 1 1.95 10.40 -0.72
CA MET A 1 3.05 9.57 -0.16
C MET A 1 3.42 8.54 -1.19
N ASN A 2 4.71 8.40 -1.51
CA ASN A 2 5.14 7.41 -2.50
C ASN A 2 5.05 6.00 -1.91
N ILE A 3 4.23 5.13 -2.51
CA ILE A 3 3.97 3.76 -2.05
C ILE A 3 5.12 2.80 -2.34
N ASN A 4 6.00 3.15 -3.27
CA ASN A 4 7.16 2.37 -3.66
C ASN A 4 8.37 2.65 -2.75
N THR A 5 8.39 3.79 -2.05
CA THR A 5 9.51 4.18 -1.17
C THR A 5 9.17 4.30 0.30
N ALA A 6 7.90 4.51 0.67
CA ALA A 6 7.52 4.70 2.07
C ALA A 6 7.77 3.46 2.94
N SER A 7 8.07 3.66 4.23
CA SER A 7 8.22 2.59 5.20
C SER A 7 6.87 2.00 5.62
N ALA A 8 6.87 0.82 6.25
CA ALA A 8 5.65 0.20 6.75
C ALA A 8 4.97 1.07 7.83
N GLU A 9 5.74 1.74 8.68
CA GLU A 9 5.24 2.64 9.72
C GLU A 9 4.58 3.89 9.13
N GLU A 10 5.20 4.46 8.11
CA GLU A 10 4.68 5.62 7.37
C GLU A 10 3.35 5.29 6.70
N LEU A 11 3.30 4.14 6.01
CA LEU A 11 2.09 3.64 5.37
C LEU A 11 0.98 3.35 6.39
N ALA A 12 1.30 2.73 7.52
CA ALA A 12 0.32 2.44 8.57
C ALA A 12 -0.22 3.71 9.26
N THR A 13 0.58 4.76 9.32
CA THR A 13 0.21 6.03 9.95
C THR A 13 -0.65 6.87 9.01
N LEU A 14 -0.30 6.92 7.72
CA LEU A 14 -0.96 7.82 6.77
C LEU A 14 -2.14 7.18 6.04
N LEU A 15 -2.21 5.86 5.89
CA LEU A 15 -3.28 5.21 5.12
C LEU A 15 -4.43 4.74 6.02
N LYS A 16 -5.66 5.09 5.65
CA LYS A 16 -6.86 4.72 6.41
C LYS A 16 -7.16 3.23 6.25
N GLY A 17 -7.32 2.52 7.38
CA GLY A 17 -7.65 1.09 7.37
C GLY A 17 -6.48 0.15 7.05
N ILE A 18 -5.25 0.71 7.04
CA ILE A 18 -4.00 -0.02 6.88
C ILE A 18 -3.23 0.10 8.20
N GLY A 19 -3.21 -0.97 8.99
CA GLY A 19 -2.32 -1.08 10.15
C GLY A 19 -0.96 -1.66 9.76
N LEU A 20 -0.03 -1.74 10.72
CA LEU A 20 1.34 -2.22 10.49
C LEU A 20 1.43 -3.55 9.72
N LYS A 21 0.58 -4.53 10.04
CA LYS A 21 0.57 -5.82 9.31
C LYS A 21 0.28 -5.68 7.82
N LYS A 22 -0.68 -4.83 7.46
CA LYS A 22 -1.04 -4.60 6.05
C LYS A 22 0.00 -3.73 5.35
N ALA A 23 0.55 -2.75 6.06
CA ALA A 23 1.63 -1.93 5.53
C ALA A 23 2.89 -2.76 5.25
N GLN A 24 3.25 -3.68 6.16
CA GLN A 24 4.35 -4.62 5.94
C GLN A 24 4.08 -5.49 4.70
N ALA A 25 2.86 -6.01 4.53
CA ALA A 25 2.51 -6.78 3.34
C ALA A 25 2.67 -6.00 2.03
N ILE A 26 2.47 -4.68 2.04
CA ILE A 26 2.71 -3.81 0.87
C ILE A 26 4.21 -3.74 0.56
N VAL A 27 5.04 -3.55 1.58
CA VAL A 27 6.50 -3.50 1.45
C VAL A 27 7.03 -4.84 0.94
N ASP A 28 6.62 -5.95 1.58
CA ASP A 28 7.02 -7.30 1.18
C ASP A 28 6.60 -7.60 -0.27
N TYR A 29 5.40 -7.16 -0.67
CA TYR A 29 4.91 -7.37 -2.03
C TYR A 29 5.76 -6.64 -3.06
N ARG A 30 6.10 -5.36 -2.84
CA ARG A 30 6.93 -4.60 -3.81
C ARG A 30 8.37 -5.08 -3.85
N GLU A 31 8.89 -5.60 -2.74
CA GLU A 31 10.23 -6.22 -2.71
C GLU A 31 10.27 -7.53 -3.50
N ALA A 32 9.20 -8.34 -3.43
CA ALA A 32 9.13 -9.62 -4.12
C ALA A 32 8.71 -9.50 -5.60
N ASN A 33 7.81 -8.57 -5.94
CA ASN A 33 7.19 -8.47 -7.27
C ASN A 33 7.66 -7.24 -8.06
N GLY A 34 8.43 -6.34 -7.45
CA GLY A 34 8.80 -5.05 -8.01
C GLY A 34 7.83 -3.93 -7.65
N PRO A 35 8.12 -2.69 -8.08
CA PRO A 35 7.33 -1.52 -7.73
C PRO A 35 5.91 -1.59 -8.29
N PHE A 36 4.96 -0.99 -7.58
CA PHE A 36 3.60 -0.78 -8.05
C PHE A 36 3.60 0.21 -9.22
N VAL A 37 2.90 -0.14 -10.31
CA VAL A 37 2.76 0.68 -11.51
C VAL A 37 1.41 1.40 -11.53
N SER A 38 0.44 0.87 -10.79
CA SER A 38 -0.87 1.47 -10.59
C SER A 38 -1.28 1.41 -9.12
N VAL A 39 -2.24 2.25 -8.73
CA VAL A 39 -2.78 2.22 -7.36
C VAL A 39 -3.63 0.96 -7.17
N GLU A 40 -4.23 0.47 -8.26
CA GLU A 40 -5.01 -0.75 -8.34
C GLU A 40 -4.17 -2.00 -8.05
N ASP A 41 -2.88 -2.01 -8.38
CA ASP A 41 -1.98 -3.14 -8.09
C ASP A 41 -1.90 -3.48 -6.59
N LEU A 42 -2.25 -2.54 -5.71
CA LEU A 42 -2.34 -2.78 -4.28
C LEU A 42 -3.39 -3.82 -3.90
N THR A 43 -4.40 -4.09 -4.75
CA THR A 43 -5.37 -5.18 -4.50
C THR A 43 -4.75 -6.57 -4.60
N ASN A 44 -3.55 -6.70 -5.20
CA ASN A 44 -2.80 -7.95 -5.22
C ASN A 44 -2.14 -8.26 -3.86
N VAL A 45 -2.04 -7.25 -2.98
CA VAL A 45 -1.49 -7.42 -1.63
C VAL A 45 -2.54 -8.07 -0.73
N LYS A 46 -2.19 -9.20 -0.12
CA LYS A 46 -3.09 -9.94 0.78
C LYS A 46 -3.59 -9.04 1.93
N GLY A 47 -4.91 -8.87 2.01
CA GLY A 47 -5.56 -8.06 3.05
C GLY A 47 -5.78 -6.58 2.68
N ILE A 48 -5.39 -6.18 1.47
CA ILE A 48 -5.78 -4.92 0.83
C ILE A 48 -6.87 -5.23 -0.18
N GLY A 49 -8.08 -4.71 0.05
CA GLY A 49 -9.19 -4.82 -0.91
C GLY A 49 -9.44 -3.50 -1.63
N GLU A 50 -10.26 -3.55 -2.69
CA GLU A 50 -10.64 -2.36 -3.48
C GLU A 50 -11.15 -1.19 -2.64
N ALA A 51 -11.93 -1.48 -1.59
CA ALA A 51 -12.43 -0.44 -0.68
C ALA A 51 -11.30 0.30 0.04
N THR A 52 -10.25 -0.42 0.48
CA THR A 52 -9.07 0.17 1.10
C THR A 52 -8.30 1.01 0.09
N VAL A 53 -8.13 0.52 -1.14
CA VAL A 53 -7.46 1.24 -2.21
C VAL A 53 -8.20 2.54 -2.54
N ARG A 54 -9.52 2.46 -2.80
CA ARG A 54 -10.37 3.62 -3.12
C ARG A 54 -10.34 4.68 -2.03
N ASN A 55 -10.38 4.28 -0.75
CA ASN A 55 -10.34 5.20 0.40
C ASN A 55 -8.98 5.92 0.54
N ASN A 56 -7.93 5.41 -0.09
CA ASN A 56 -6.57 5.93 0.01
C ASN A 56 -6.00 6.43 -1.32
N ALA A 57 -6.71 6.28 -2.43
CA ALA A 57 -6.21 6.62 -3.77
C ALA A 57 -5.67 8.05 -3.86
N ALA A 58 -6.37 9.03 -3.26
CA ALA A 58 -5.92 10.42 -3.23
C ALA A 58 -4.68 10.69 -2.35
N ARG A 59 -4.26 9.72 -1.53
CA ARG A 59 -3.11 9.83 -0.59
C ARG A 59 -1.87 9.10 -1.12
N ILE A 60 -2.06 8.24 -2.12
CA ILE A 60 -1.05 7.37 -2.72
C ILE A 60 -0.46 8.06 -3.95
N LEU A 61 0.86 8.06 -4.01
CA LEU A 61 1.64 8.41 -5.19
C LEU A 61 2.50 7.18 -5.55
N LEU A 62 2.82 7.01 -6.82
CA LEU A 62 3.65 5.92 -7.33
C LEU A 62 5.13 6.36 -7.39
#